data_AF-A0A6J5GRN3-F1
#
_entry.id   AF-A0A6J5GRN3-F1
#
_cell.length_a   1.000
_cell.length_b   1.000
_cell.length_c   1.000
_cell.angle_alpha   90.00
_cell.angle_beta   90.00
_cell.angle_gamma   90.00
#
_symmetry.space_group_name_H-M   'P 1'
#
loop_
_entity.id
_entity.type
_entity.pdbx_description
1 polymer ?
#
loop_
_entity_poly.entity_id
_entity_poly.type
_entity_poly.pdbx_seq_one_letter_code
_entity_poly.pdbx_strand_id
1 'polypeptide(L)'
;MTTTIEDRMILLLNEQARLAPIEDEGTKGALRRASASLLLRPEPGRGYLERLTEYTRISVQRWRKVFHRRQRPTPDMIQALARLFPHYAFWLVTGITDAANGHVAPDSAQTFPERLYAQSDGAFQYFRRSLVLFRRLFEESGVNLEDDHQRMYAAERTRPLAHWHDSPLVDAAYRVAQSREYRELGEIWASREKYRADELKRNWLTSPDGRPWVRRAKDAKKLGLSFPILGVDPRTAHQDHWDLYYVPRAPCPTRFALSVLNTSPAELTSDELERVRTWLEQLQDDDLSVFFQYLEHHGIDVDLIFRREPGTKRFAWLGMAESEIDQFVNYVQSLRSSRTRDTYPARTG
;
A
#
# COMPACT_ATOMS: atom_id res chain seq x y z
N MET A 1 12.84 8.50 6.78
CA MET A 1 13.85 7.48 6.40
C MET A 1 13.13 6.37 5.66
N THR A 2 13.63 5.96 4.50
CA THR A 2 13.07 4.87 3.67
C THR A 2 13.50 3.51 4.20
N THR A 3 12.69 2.47 4.00
CA THR A 3 13.11 1.10 4.33
C THR A 3 14.33 0.70 3.50
N THR A 4 15.27 -0.01 4.12
CA THR A 4 16.45 -0.54 3.43
C THR A 4 16.17 -1.92 2.83
N ILE A 5 17.02 -2.39 1.92
CA ILE A 5 16.91 -3.76 1.38
C ILE A 5 17.10 -4.83 2.46
N GLU A 6 17.90 -4.52 3.50
CA GLU A 6 18.07 -5.34 4.70
C GLU A 6 16.74 -5.52 5.44
N ASP A 7 16.02 -4.42 5.67
CA ASP A 7 14.72 -4.45 6.35
C ASP A 7 13.73 -5.33 5.60
N ARG A 8 13.67 -5.17 4.27
CA ARG A 8 12.74 -5.91 3.41
C ARG A 8 13.05 -7.40 3.35
N MET A 9 14.32 -7.78 3.26
CA MET A 9 14.72 -9.19 3.36
C MET A 9 14.34 -9.80 4.70
N ILE A 10 14.54 -9.08 5.80
CA ILE A 10 14.17 -9.56 7.14
C ILE A 10 12.66 -9.72 7.27
N LEU A 11 11.87 -8.77 6.75
CA LEU A 11 10.40 -8.88 6.74
C LEU A 11 9.93 -10.11 5.97
N LEU A 12 10.49 -10.33 4.77
CA LEU A 12 10.19 -11.52 3.97
C LEU A 12 10.57 -12.81 4.73
N LEU A 13 11.81 -12.92 5.23
CA LEU A 13 12.25 -14.11 5.95
C LEU A 13 11.41 -14.36 7.22
N ASN A 14 10.99 -13.30 7.92
CA ASN A 14 10.12 -13.42 9.10
C ASN A 14 8.73 -13.96 8.75
N GLU A 15 8.10 -13.43 7.69
CA GLU A 15 6.83 -13.94 7.20
C GLU A 15 6.95 -15.44 6.91
N GLN A 16 7.98 -15.83 6.14
CA GLN A 16 8.21 -17.23 5.76
C GLN A 16 8.48 -18.17 6.94
N ALA A 17 9.20 -17.68 7.95
CA ALA A 17 9.47 -18.46 9.16
C ALA A 17 8.25 -18.59 10.09
N ARG A 18 7.27 -17.69 9.99
CA ARG A 18 6.08 -17.65 10.85
C ARG A 18 4.84 -18.32 10.25
N LEU A 19 4.80 -18.48 8.93
CA LEU A 19 3.74 -19.23 8.26
C LEU A 19 3.71 -20.69 8.78
N ALA A 20 2.52 -21.23 8.99
CA ALA A 20 2.34 -22.64 9.34
C ALA A 20 2.78 -23.52 8.15
N PRO A 21 3.35 -24.71 8.38
CA PRO A 21 3.59 -25.67 7.31
C PRO A 21 2.26 -26.01 6.62
N ILE A 22 2.27 -26.18 5.30
CA ILE A 22 1.08 -26.60 4.58
C ILE A 22 0.81 -28.07 4.97
N GLU A 23 -0.23 -28.32 5.75
CA GLU A 23 -0.74 -29.67 5.99
C GLU A 23 -1.52 -30.12 4.76
N ASP A 24 -0.87 -30.89 3.89
CA ASP A 24 -1.51 -31.44 2.70
C ASP A 24 -2.23 -32.75 3.08
N GLU A 25 -3.56 -32.67 3.23
CA GLU A 25 -4.47 -33.82 3.32
C GLU A 25 -4.36 -34.67 2.04
N GLY A 26 -3.65 -35.79 2.14
CA GLY A 26 -3.97 -37.00 1.38
C GLY A 26 -3.62 -37.04 -0.11
N THR A 27 -2.35 -36.98 -0.50
CA THR A 27 -1.90 -37.75 -1.68
C THR A 27 -0.43 -38.18 -1.60
N LYS A 28 -0.19 -39.32 -0.94
CA LYS A 28 1.14 -39.93 -0.84
C LYS A 28 1.60 -40.48 -2.20
N GLY A 29 2.80 -40.10 -2.61
CA GLY A 29 3.85 -41.09 -2.92
C GLY A 29 4.32 -41.29 -4.35
N ALA A 30 3.56 -40.90 -5.39
CA ALA A 30 3.90 -41.30 -6.77
C ALA A 30 4.42 -40.16 -7.68
N LEU A 31 4.00 -38.91 -7.49
CA LEU A 31 4.39 -37.77 -8.35
C LEU A 31 5.76 -37.14 -8.00
N ARG A 32 6.38 -37.57 -6.88
CA ARG A 32 7.59 -36.92 -6.34
C ARG A 32 8.89 -37.24 -7.09
N ARG A 33 8.87 -38.16 -8.06
CA ARG A 33 10.09 -38.68 -8.72
C ARG A 33 10.28 -38.29 -10.19
N ALA A 34 9.35 -37.57 -10.83
CA ALA A 34 9.42 -37.27 -12.28
C ALA A 34 9.51 -35.78 -12.66
N SER A 35 9.71 -34.87 -11.71
CA SER A 35 9.90 -33.42 -12.00
C SER A 35 10.97 -32.83 -11.11
N ALA A 36 12.20 -33.29 -11.29
CA ALA A 36 13.33 -32.92 -10.45
C ALA A 36 13.62 -31.40 -10.52
N SER A 37 13.49 -30.73 -9.37
CA SER A 37 14.35 -29.61 -8.93
C SER A 37 14.24 -28.23 -9.61
N LEU A 38 13.17 -27.87 -10.30
CA LEU A 38 13.20 -26.60 -11.03
C LEU A 38 12.69 -25.35 -10.30
N LEU A 39 11.74 -25.40 -9.35
CA LEU A 39 11.38 -24.26 -8.48
C LEU A 39 10.59 -24.68 -7.22
N LEU A 40 10.96 -25.76 -6.53
CA LEU A 40 10.32 -26.06 -5.24
C LEU A 40 10.66 -24.95 -4.22
N ARG A 41 9.67 -24.53 -3.42
CA ARG A 41 9.85 -23.55 -2.35
C ARG A 41 10.21 -24.30 -1.07
N PRO A 42 11.10 -23.77 -0.21
CA PRO A 42 11.22 -24.30 1.14
C PRO A 42 9.89 -24.16 1.88
N GLU A 43 9.41 -25.26 2.45
CA GLU A 43 8.21 -25.24 3.30
C GLU A 43 8.35 -24.18 4.40
N PRO A 44 7.34 -23.35 4.65
CA PRO A 44 7.38 -22.34 5.70
C PRO A 44 7.47 -22.96 7.11
N GLY A 45 7.72 -22.12 8.11
CA GLY A 45 7.67 -22.50 9.53
C GLY A 45 9.02 -22.77 10.20
N ARG A 46 9.01 -23.50 11.33
CA ARG A 46 10.24 -23.78 12.11
C ARG A 46 11.29 -24.49 11.24
N GLY A 47 12.55 -24.04 11.33
CA GLY A 47 13.65 -24.57 10.53
C GLY A 47 13.72 -24.02 9.09
N TYR A 48 13.01 -22.93 8.79
CA TYR A 48 12.94 -22.36 7.45
C TYR A 48 14.33 -21.94 6.89
N LEU A 49 15.20 -21.34 7.72
CA LEU A 49 16.52 -20.89 7.27
C LEU A 49 17.43 -22.06 6.90
N GLU A 50 17.29 -23.19 7.60
CA GLU A 50 17.98 -24.43 7.30
C GLU A 50 17.53 -24.95 5.93
N ARG A 51 16.22 -25.06 5.69
CA ARG A 51 15.67 -25.48 4.39
C ARG A 51 16.06 -24.54 3.26
N LEU A 52 16.11 -23.23 3.50
CA LEU A 52 16.53 -22.24 2.50
C LEU A 52 17.93 -22.53 1.92
N THR A 53 18.80 -23.18 2.70
CA THR A 53 20.15 -23.57 2.25
C THR A 53 20.10 -24.60 1.12
N GLU A 54 19.17 -25.55 1.16
CA GLU A 54 19.01 -26.61 0.15
C GLU A 54 18.66 -26.02 -1.23
N TYR A 55 17.85 -24.96 -1.23
CA TYR A 55 17.36 -24.32 -2.45
C TYR A 55 18.31 -23.25 -2.99
N THR A 56 18.99 -22.52 -2.11
CA THR A 56 19.81 -21.37 -2.50
C THR A 56 21.29 -21.68 -2.60
N ARG A 57 21.75 -22.80 -2.03
CA ARG A 57 23.17 -23.14 -1.82
C ARG A 57 23.93 -22.11 -0.98
N ILE A 58 23.22 -21.18 -0.32
CA ILE A 58 23.79 -20.20 0.59
C ILE A 58 23.65 -20.73 2.02
N SER A 59 24.75 -20.77 2.76
CA SER A 59 24.77 -21.39 4.09
C SER A 59 23.81 -20.72 5.07
N VAL A 60 23.17 -21.53 5.92
CA VAL A 60 22.30 -21.07 7.01
C VAL A 60 22.97 -20.01 7.90
N GLN A 61 24.28 -20.09 8.10
CA GLN A 61 25.04 -19.11 8.88
C GLN A 61 25.01 -17.73 8.24
N ARG A 62 25.12 -17.63 6.90
CA ARG A 62 25.01 -16.35 6.17
C ARG A 62 23.58 -15.81 6.26
N TRP A 63 22.58 -16.66 6.11
CA TRP A 63 21.17 -16.27 6.30
C TRP A 63 20.91 -15.75 7.71
N ARG A 64 21.39 -16.42 8.75
CA ARG A 64 21.28 -15.97 10.15
C ARG A 64 21.99 -14.63 10.40
N LYS A 65 23.16 -14.41 9.79
CA LYS A 65 23.87 -13.13 9.92
C LYS A 65 23.04 -11.98 9.33
N VAL A 66 22.46 -12.14 8.14
CA VAL A 66 21.56 -11.14 7.55
C VAL A 66 20.29 -10.97 8.40
N PHE A 67 19.67 -12.08 8.82
CA PHE A 67 18.46 -12.07 9.63
C PHE A 67 18.64 -11.29 10.96
N HIS A 68 19.81 -11.39 11.57
CA HIS A 68 20.17 -10.65 12.79
C HIS A 68 20.89 -9.32 12.53
N ARG A 69 20.88 -8.80 11.29
CA ARG A 69 21.53 -7.53 10.90
C ARG A 69 23.03 -7.46 11.17
N ARG A 70 23.70 -8.62 11.25
CA ARG A 70 25.16 -8.73 11.43
C ARG A 70 25.92 -8.67 10.10
N GLN A 71 25.22 -8.76 8.98
CA GLN A 71 25.79 -8.71 7.64
C GLN A 71 24.80 -8.05 6.68
N ARG A 72 25.30 -7.22 5.75
CA ARG A 72 24.52 -6.73 4.62
C ARG A 72 24.22 -7.86 3.62
N PRO A 73 23.01 -7.93 3.06
CA PRO A 73 22.69 -8.85 1.97
C PRO A 73 23.66 -8.73 0.81
N THR A 74 24.15 -9.86 0.32
CA THR A 74 24.93 -9.91 -0.90
C THR A 74 24.00 -9.95 -2.12
N PRO A 75 24.47 -9.55 -3.32
CA PRO A 75 23.71 -9.68 -4.56
C PRO A 75 23.16 -11.09 -4.77
N ASP A 76 23.95 -12.13 -4.46
CA ASP A 76 23.51 -13.53 -4.57
C ASP A 76 22.33 -13.86 -3.66
N MET A 77 22.30 -13.33 -2.43
CA MET A 77 21.19 -13.55 -1.49
C MET A 77 19.91 -12.88 -1.99
N ILE A 78 20.04 -11.67 -2.54
CA ILE A 78 18.91 -10.92 -3.12
C ILE A 78 18.38 -11.66 -4.34
N GLN A 79 19.26 -12.08 -5.25
CA GLN A 79 18.89 -12.84 -6.44
C GLN A 79 18.24 -14.18 -6.08
N ALA A 80 18.75 -14.88 -5.06
CA ALA A 80 18.19 -16.15 -4.60
C ALA A 80 16.75 -15.99 -4.09
N LEU A 81 16.49 -14.97 -3.27
CA LEU A 81 15.12 -14.68 -2.81
C LEU A 81 14.22 -14.22 -3.96
N ALA A 82 14.70 -13.38 -4.87
CA ALA A 82 13.93 -12.93 -6.03
C ALA A 82 13.54 -14.08 -6.97
N ARG A 83 14.37 -15.12 -7.08
CA ARG A 83 14.05 -16.33 -7.87
C ARG A 83 13.08 -17.27 -7.15
N LEU A 84 13.17 -17.38 -5.82
CA LEU A 84 12.25 -18.20 -5.02
C LEU A 84 10.87 -17.53 -4.86
N PHE A 85 10.85 -16.21 -4.76
CA PHE A 85 9.67 -15.37 -4.53
C PHE A 85 9.58 -14.26 -5.58
N PRO A 86 9.35 -14.61 -6.87
CA PRO A 86 9.37 -13.63 -7.94
C PRO A 86 8.30 -12.54 -7.80
N HIS A 87 7.16 -12.87 -7.18
CA HIS A 87 6.12 -11.89 -6.86
C HIS A 87 6.57 -10.83 -5.85
N TYR A 88 7.62 -11.08 -5.05
CA TYR A 88 8.20 -10.10 -4.14
C TYR A 88 9.44 -9.40 -4.70
N ALA A 89 9.96 -9.78 -5.87
CA ALA A 89 11.25 -9.32 -6.39
C ALA A 89 11.33 -7.80 -6.59
N PHE A 90 10.29 -7.21 -7.17
CA PHE A 90 10.24 -5.76 -7.40
C PHE A 90 10.21 -4.98 -6.07
N TRP A 91 9.36 -5.39 -5.13
CA TRP A 91 9.31 -4.80 -3.78
C TRP A 91 10.61 -4.97 -3.02
N LEU A 92 11.24 -6.14 -3.11
CA LEU A 92 12.50 -6.44 -2.43
C LEU A 92 13.58 -5.41 -2.79
N VAL A 93 13.69 -5.08 -4.08
CA VAL A 93 14.72 -4.17 -4.58
C VAL A 93 14.30 -2.71 -4.44
N THR A 94 13.07 -2.35 -4.81
CA THR A 94 12.65 -0.94 -4.92
C THR A 94 12.00 -0.39 -3.65
N GLY A 95 11.40 -1.25 -2.83
CA GLY A 95 10.61 -0.86 -1.66
C GLY A 95 9.18 -0.42 -1.97
N ILE A 96 8.78 -0.37 -3.24
CA ILE A 96 7.41 -0.12 -3.69
C ILE A 96 6.82 -1.38 -4.35
N THR A 97 5.50 -1.46 -4.44
CA THR A 97 4.82 -2.55 -5.14
C THR A 97 4.34 -2.12 -6.52
N ASP A 98 4.00 -3.12 -7.32
CA ASP A 98 3.26 -3.00 -8.57
C ASP A 98 2.23 -4.13 -8.58
N ALA A 99 1.27 -4.02 -7.66
CA ALA A 99 0.34 -5.09 -7.32
C ALA A 99 -0.54 -5.47 -8.53
N ALA A 100 -0.85 -4.51 -9.40
CA ALA A 100 -1.58 -4.75 -10.65
C ALA A 100 -0.87 -5.73 -11.58
N ASN A 101 0.47 -5.79 -11.53
CA ASN A 101 1.26 -6.76 -12.28
C ASN A 101 1.66 -7.99 -11.45
N GLY A 102 1.15 -8.13 -10.22
CA GLY A 102 1.44 -9.24 -9.32
C GLY A 102 2.76 -9.12 -8.57
N HIS A 103 3.33 -7.91 -8.54
CA HIS A 103 4.49 -7.59 -7.73
C HIS A 103 4.05 -6.97 -6.41
N VAL A 104 3.90 -7.80 -5.39
CA VAL A 104 3.36 -7.42 -4.09
C VAL A 104 4.45 -7.40 -3.02
N ALA A 105 4.08 -7.02 -1.80
CA ALA A 105 4.91 -7.16 -0.61
C ALA A 105 4.36 -8.26 0.29
N PRO A 106 5.18 -8.80 1.21
CA PRO A 106 4.71 -9.61 2.34
C PRO A 106 3.58 -8.92 3.12
N ASP A 107 2.67 -9.70 3.71
CA ASP A 107 1.53 -9.17 4.49
C ASP A 107 2.00 -8.37 5.73
N SER A 108 3.21 -8.68 6.21
CA SER A 108 3.84 -8.00 7.33
C SER A 108 4.49 -6.66 6.98
N ALA A 109 4.60 -6.32 5.69
CA ALA A 109 5.27 -5.12 5.23
C ALA A 109 4.26 -4.00 4.94
N GLN A 110 4.48 -2.83 5.53
CA GLN A 110 3.73 -1.63 5.16
C GLN A 110 4.19 -1.14 3.78
N THR A 111 3.26 -1.00 2.85
CA THR A 111 3.50 -0.50 1.48
C THR A 111 2.98 0.93 1.29
N PHE A 112 3.56 1.64 0.33
CA PHE A 112 3.11 2.95 -0.16
C PHE A 112 3.66 3.17 -1.58
N PRO A 113 2.89 3.75 -2.52
CA PRO A 113 1.54 4.32 -2.38
C PRO A 113 0.41 3.28 -2.44
N GLU A 114 0.71 2.06 -2.88
CA GLU A 114 -0.27 0.97 -2.90
C GLU A 114 -0.44 0.37 -1.50
N ARG A 115 -1.60 -0.24 -1.27
CA ARG A 115 -1.95 -1.00 -0.05
C ARG A 115 -2.31 -2.45 -0.35
N LEU A 116 -2.60 -2.80 -1.61
CA LEU A 116 -3.09 -4.13 -1.96
C LEU A 116 -2.04 -5.20 -1.65
N TYR A 117 -2.40 -6.12 -0.75
CA TYR A 117 -1.60 -7.30 -0.39
C TYR A 117 -2.03 -8.56 -1.17
N ALA A 118 -3.05 -8.44 -2.03
CA ALA A 118 -3.64 -9.56 -2.74
C ALA A 118 -2.63 -10.18 -3.72
N GLN A 119 -2.20 -11.41 -3.41
CA GLN A 119 -1.45 -12.22 -4.35
C GLN A 119 -2.37 -12.65 -5.49
N SER A 120 -1.98 -12.35 -6.73
CA SER A 120 -2.59 -12.95 -7.91
C SER A 120 -1.90 -14.28 -8.21
N ASP A 121 -2.60 -15.39 -7.97
CA ASP A 121 -2.11 -16.73 -8.29
C ASP A 121 -1.62 -16.84 -9.75
N GLY A 122 -2.29 -16.15 -10.68
CA GLY A 122 -1.93 -16.13 -12.09
C GLY A 122 -0.58 -15.48 -12.37
N ALA A 123 -0.28 -14.34 -11.72
CA ALA A 123 1.02 -13.68 -11.87
C ALA A 123 2.16 -14.51 -11.27
N PHE A 124 1.94 -15.07 -10.08
CA PHE A 124 2.91 -15.96 -9.44
C PHE A 124 3.25 -17.18 -10.30
N GLN A 125 2.23 -17.85 -10.85
CA GLN A 125 2.41 -18.99 -11.76
C GLN A 125 3.16 -18.59 -13.04
N TYR A 126 2.79 -17.45 -13.65
CA TYR A 126 3.47 -16.92 -14.83
C TYR A 126 4.97 -16.68 -14.56
N PHE A 127 5.31 -16.00 -13.47
CA PHE A 127 6.72 -15.73 -13.16
C PHE A 127 7.51 -17.00 -12.90
N ARG A 128 6.94 -17.95 -12.16
CA ARG A 128 7.61 -19.25 -11.92
C ARG A 128 7.85 -20.00 -13.22
N ARG A 129 6.84 -20.11 -14.09
CA ARG A 129 6.99 -20.82 -15.37
C ARG A 129 7.98 -20.10 -16.30
N SER A 130 7.99 -18.77 -16.28
CA SER A 130 8.98 -17.95 -17.00
C SER A 130 10.41 -18.20 -16.52
N LEU A 131 10.65 -18.27 -15.20
CA LEU A 131 11.97 -18.55 -14.64
C LEU A 131 12.49 -19.95 -15.01
N VAL A 132 11.59 -20.95 -15.09
CA VAL A 132 11.95 -22.29 -15.55
C VAL A 132 12.41 -22.27 -17.01
N LEU A 133 11.65 -21.62 -17.90
CA LEU A 133 12.01 -21.50 -19.31
C LEU A 133 13.29 -20.67 -19.52
N PHE A 134 13.46 -19.60 -18.73
CA PHE A 134 14.67 -18.79 -18.75
C PHE A 134 15.91 -19.59 -18.35
N ARG A 135 15.82 -20.46 -17.33
CA ARG A 135 16.92 -21.34 -16.98
C ARG A 135 17.24 -22.31 -18.11
N ARG A 136 16.21 -22.93 -18.68
CA ARG A 136 16.33 -23.87 -19.82
C ARG A 136 16.97 -23.22 -21.04
N LEU A 137 16.69 -21.95 -21.30
CA LEU A 137 17.32 -21.17 -22.37
C LEU A 137 18.85 -21.21 -22.25
N PHE A 138 19.40 -20.94 -21.07
CA PHE A 138 20.85 -20.97 -20.86
C PHE A 138 21.40 -22.39 -20.94
N GLU A 139 20.70 -23.37 -20.37
CA GLU A 139 21.10 -24.78 -20.43
C GLU A 139 21.16 -25.32 -21.88
N GLU A 140 20.22 -24.92 -22.75
CA GLU A 140 20.17 -25.34 -24.16
C GLU A 140 21.03 -24.47 -25.12
N SER A 141 21.57 -23.36 -24.63
CA SER A 141 22.38 -22.44 -25.44
C SER A 141 23.83 -22.87 -25.63
N GLY A 142 24.35 -23.72 -24.75
CA GLY A 142 25.77 -24.10 -24.74
C GLY A 142 26.71 -22.97 -24.30
N VAL A 143 26.19 -21.83 -23.82
CA VAL A 143 26.99 -20.72 -23.27
C VAL A 143 27.68 -21.17 -21.99
N ASN A 144 28.99 -20.93 -21.89
CA ASN A 144 29.72 -21.19 -20.66
C ASN A 144 29.34 -20.16 -19.58
N LEU A 145 28.53 -20.57 -18.61
CA LEU A 145 28.07 -19.70 -17.52
C LEU A 145 29.17 -19.32 -16.52
N GLU A 146 30.28 -20.05 -16.48
CA GLU A 146 31.43 -19.75 -15.62
C GLU A 146 32.35 -18.68 -16.23
N ASP A 147 32.21 -18.42 -17.53
CA ASP A 147 32.94 -17.36 -18.23
C ASP A 147 32.11 -16.08 -18.24
N ASP A 148 32.55 -15.09 -17.45
CA ASP A 148 31.88 -13.79 -17.31
C ASP A 148 31.71 -13.06 -18.65
N HIS A 149 32.68 -13.16 -19.56
CA HIS A 149 32.63 -12.50 -20.86
C HIS A 149 31.59 -13.17 -21.76
N GLN A 150 31.61 -14.50 -21.86
CA GLN A 150 30.61 -15.23 -22.64
C GLN A 150 29.21 -15.06 -22.09
N ARG A 151 29.04 -15.11 -20.77
CA ARG A 151 27.76 -14.92 -20.10
C ARG A 151 27.20 -13.51 -20.34
N MET A 152 28.04 -12.48 -20.27
CA MET A 152 27.64 -11.10 -20.55
C MET A 152 27.28 -10.92 -22.03
N TYR A 153 28.15 -11.38 -22.94
CA TYR A 153 27.92 -11.32 -24.39
C TYR A 153 26.63 -12.04 -24.81
N ALA A 154 26.34 -13.20 -24.20
CA ALA A 154 25.10 -13.94 -24.44
C ALA A 154 23.84 -13.19 -23.98
N ALA A 155 23.95 -12.34 -22.95
CA ALA A 155 22.81 -11.56 -22.43
C ALA A 155 22.61 -10.23 -23.17
N GLU A 156 23.63 -9.73 -23.87
CA GLU A 156 23.61 -8.44 -24.55
C GLU A 156 22.87 -8.52 -25.90
N ARG A 157 22.01 -7.53 -26.17
CA ARG A 157 21.51 -7.25 -27.52
C ARG A 157 22.34 -6.13 -28.11
N THR A 158 22.88 -6.34 -29.29
CA THR A 158 23.68 -5.32 -29.98
C THR A 158 22.80 -4.53 -30.94
N ARG A 159 23.11 -3.24 -31.15
CA ARG A 159 22.37 -2.39 -32.11
C ARG A 159 23.26 -1.85 -33.23
N PRO A 160 23.88 -2.70 -34.04
CA PRO A 160 24.64 -2.22 -35.18
C PRO A 160 23.71 -1.53 -36.19
N LEU A 161 24.10 -0.34 -36.66
CA LEU A 161 23.42 0.39 -37.74
C LEU A 161 21.90 0.54 -37.54
N ALA A 162 21.49 0.88 -36.32
CA ALA A 162 20.12 1.15 -35.90
C ALA A 162 19.15 -0.05 -35.79
N HIS A 163 19.56 -1.28 -36.11
CA HIS A 163 18.76 -2.50 -35.93
C HIS A 163 19.22 -3.30 -34.72
N TRP A 164 18.27 -3.84 -33.94
CA TRP A 164 18.60 -4.75 -32.83
C TRP A 164 18.94 -6.13 -33.38
N HIS A 165 20.15 -6.60 -33.09
CA HIS A 165 20.57 -7.97 -33.33
C HIS A 165 20.39 -8.78 -32.06
N ASP A 166 19.84 -9.98 -32.24
CA ASP A 166 19.63 -10.91 -31.14
C ASP A 166 20.95 -11.57 -30.72
N SER A 167 20.99 -12.01 -29.46
CA SER A 167 22.19 -12.57 -28.85
C SER A 167 22.43 -14.02 -29.31
N PRO A 168 23.59 -14.62 -29.00
CA PRO A 168 23.85 -16.05 -29.21
C PRO A 168 22.79 -17.00 -28.62
N LEU A 169 21.92 -16.52 -27.73
CA LEU A 169 20.83 -17.30 -27.15
C LEU A 169 19.66 -17.51 -28.13
N VAL A 170 19.60 -16.81 -29.26
CA VAL A 170 18.44 -16.78 -30.15
C VAL A 170 18.04 -18.17 -30.68
N ASP A 171 19.02 -19.00 -31.05
CA ASP A 171 18.75 -20.34 -31.56
C ASP A 171 18.17 -21.25 -30.47
N ALA A 172 18.67 -21.12 -29.25
CA ALA A 172 18.12 -21.80 -28.08
C ALA A 172 16.73 -21.29 -27.74
N ALA A 173 16.49 -19.99 -27.89
CA ALA A 173 15.17 -19.39 -27.67
C ALA A 173 14.14 -19.98 -28.65
N TYR A 174 14.48 -20.15 -29.93
CA TYR A 174 13.59 -20.79 -30.90
C TYR A 174 13.31 -22.26 -30.57
N ARG A 175 14.32 -23.02 -30.10
CA ARG A 175 14.13 -24.41 -29.64
C ARG A 175 13.20 -24.48 -28.42
N VAL A 176 13.45 -23.66 -27.41
CA VAL A 176 12.61 -23.59 -26.20
C VAL A 176 11.19 -23.14 -26.56
N ALA A 177 11.02 -22.22 -27.52
CA ALA A 177 9.71 -21.72 -27.95
C ALA A 177 8.84 -22.78 -28.64
N GLN A 178 9.44 -23.83 -29.22
CA GLN A 178 8.71 -24.96 -29.80
C GLN A 178 8.19 -25.95 -28.75
N SER A 179 8.65 -25.82 -27.50
CA SER A 179 8.29 -26.73 -26.42
C SER A 179 6.84 -26.58 -25.96
N ARG A 180 6.29 -27.66 -25.39
CA ARG A 180 4.95 -27.62 -24.77
C ARG A 180 4.91 -26.65 -23.61
N GLU A 181 5.98 -26.57 -22.82
CA GLU A 181 6.07 -25.71 -21.64
C GLU A 181 5.98 -24.22 -22.01
N TYR A 182 6.52 -23.83 -23.17
CA TYR A 182 6.41 -22.46 -23.67
C TYR A 182 4.98 -22.12 -24.13
N ARG A 183 4.29 -23.07 -24.77
CA ARG A 183 2.87 -22.91 -25.13
C ARG A 183 1.98 -22.74 -23.88
N GLU A 184 2.20 -23.59 -22.88
CA GLU A 184 1.52 -23.50 -21.57
C GLU A 184 1.77 -22.14 -20.89
N LEU A 185 2.97 -21.57 -21.00
CA LEU A 185 3.24 -20.22 -20.50
C LEU A 185 2.34 -19.17 -21.18
N GLY A 186 2.11 -19.29 -22.50
CA GLY A 186 1.21 -18.41 -23.23
C GLY A 186 -0.25 -18.48 -22.74
N GLU A 187 -0.72 -19.69 -22.42
CA GLU A 187 -2.06 -19.90 -21.83
C GLU A 187 -2.18 -19.31 -20.43
N ILE A 188 -1.15 -19.51 -19.59
CA ILE A 188 -1.08 -18.91 -18.25
C ILE A 188 -1.09 -17.38 -18.35
N TRP A 189 -0.33 -16.81 -19.28
CA TRP A 189 -0.31 -15.37 -19.51
C TRP A 189 -1.67 -14.85 -19.96
N ALA A 190 -2.33 -15.50 -20.91
CA ALA A 190 -3.65 -15.09 -21.39
C ALA A 190 -4.70 -15.15 -20.25
N SER A 191 -4.66 -16.21 -19.43
CA SER A 191 -5.51 -16.34 -18.25
C SER A 191 -5.26 -15.23 -17.21
N ARG A 192 -3.98 -14.95 -16.94
CA ARG A 192 -3.55 -13.84 -16.07
C ARG A 192 -4.09 -12.50 -16.56
N GLU A 193 -3.97 -12.18 -17.84
CA GLU A 193 -4.43 -10.89 -18.38
C GLU A 193 -5.95 -10.74 -18.32
N LYS A 194 -6.69 -11.84 -18.54
CA LYS A 194 -8.14 -11.85 -18.34
C LYS A 194 -8.51 -11.54 -16.89
N TYR A 195 -7.89 -12.22 -15.93
CA TYR A 195 -8.13 -11.98 -14.50
C TYR A 195 -7.75 -10.56 -14.10
N ARG A 196 -6.60 -10.06 -14.57
CA ARG A 196 -6.10 -8.70 -14.31
C ARG A 196 -7.09 -7.64 -14.80
N ALA A 197 -7.68 -7.83 -15.98
CA ALA A 197 -8.69 -6.91 -16.49
C ALA A 197 -9.94 -6.86 -15.58
N ASP A 198 -10.38 -8.00 -15.05
CA ASP A 198 -11.53 -8.07 -14.14
C ASP A 198 -11.21 -7.56 -12.73
N GLU A 199 -9.98 -7.74 -12.26
CA GLU A 199 -9.48 -7.17 -11.01
C GLU A 199 -9.33 -5.65 -11.09
N LEU A 200 -8.79 -5.11 -12.18
CA LEU A 200 -8.69 -3.67 -12.39
C LEU A 200 -10.07 -3.00 -12.42
N LYS A 201 -11.08 -3.64 -13.01
CA LYS A 201 -12.48 -3.14 -12.96
C LYS A 201 -13.03 -3.11 -11.53
N ARG A 202 -12.65 -4.06 -10.67
CA ARG A 202 -13.06 -4.10 -9.26
C ARG A 202 -12.35 -3.03 -8.43
N ASN A 203 -11.05 -2.87 -8.63
CA ASN A 203 -10.22 -1.93 -7.87
C ASN A 203 -10.52 -0.47 -8.26
N TRP A 204 -10.87 -0.21 -9.53
CA TRP A 204 -11.27 1.11 -10.02
C TRP A 204 -12.80 1.25 -10.11
N LEU A 205 -13.49 1.05 -8.98
CA LEU A 205 -14.89 1.46 -8.85
C LEU A 205 -15.02 2.95 -9.17
N THR A 206 -15.70 3.25 -10.28
CA THR A 206 -15.79 4.57 -10.90
C THR A 206 -16.60 5.59 -10.09
N SER A 207 -17.31 5.14 -9.05
CA SER A 207 -18.12 6.00 -8.19
C SER A 207 -17.78 5.79 -6.70
N PRO A 208 -17.52 6.88 -5.93
CA PRO A 208 -17.35 6.82 -4.47
C PRO A 208 -18.52 6.14 -3.74
N ASP A 209 -19.75 6.32 -4.23
CA ASP A 209 -20.97 5.72 -3.66
C ASP A 209 -21.10 4.20 -3.88
N GLY A 210 -20.35 3.67 -4.84
CA GLY A 210 -20.34 2.24 -5.15
C GLY A 210 -19.48 1.40 -4.19
N ARG A 211 -18.69 2.01 -3.31
CA ARG A 211 -17.71 1.30 -2.49
C ARG A 211 -18.40 0.46 -1.39
N PRO A 212 -17.97 -0.79 -1.16
CA PRO A 212 -18.61 -1.65 -0.16
C PRO A 212 -18.54 -1.10 1.27
N TRP A 213 -17.47 -0.41 1.67
CA TRP A 213 -17.42 0.25 2.98
C TRP A 213 -18.43 1.39 3.14
N VAL A 214 -18.71 2.16 2.07
CA VAL A 214 -19.73 3.22 2.08
C VAL A 214 -21.12 2.62 2.30
N ARG A 215 -21.39 1.47 1.67
CA ARG A 215 -22.62 0.69 1.91
C ARG A 215 -22.68 0.18 3.34
N ARG A 216 -21.62 -0.47 3.83
CA ARG A 216 -21.52 -0.97 5.21
C ARG A 216 -21.72 0.14 6.25
N ALA A 217 -21.15 1.32 6.02
CA ALA A 217 -21.33 2.48 6.90
C ALA A 217 -22.78 3.00 6.87
N LYS A 218 -23.41 3.09 5.68
CA LYS A 218 -24.84 3.43 5.54
C LYS A 218 -25.74 2.42 6.24
N ASP A 219 -25.42 1.13 6.14
CA ASP A 219 -26.21 0.04 6.74
C ASP A 219 -26.02 -0.01 8.27
N ALA A 220 -24.79 0.15 8.77
CA ALA A 220 -24.52 0.24 10.21
C ALA A 220 -25.22 1.45 10.84
N LYS A 221 -25.23 2.60 10.15
CA LYS A 221 -25.99 3.79 10.57
C LYS A 221 -27.49 3.53 10.65
N LYS A 222 -28.06 2.81 9.68
CA LYS A 222 -29.48 2.39 9.73
C LYS A 222 -29.80 1.45 10.89
N LEU A 223 -28.83 0.64 11.32
CA LEU A 223 -28.97 -0.33 12.40
C LEU A 223 -28.64 0.25 13.78
N GLY A 224 -28.29 1.54 13.88
CA GLY A 224 -27.92 2.18 15.16
C GLY A 224 -26.61 1.65 15.77
N LEU A 225 -25.79 0.95 14.98
CA LEU A 225 -24.50 0.42 15.41
C LEU A 225 -23.42 1.50 15.27
N SER A 226 -22.64 1.71 16.33
CA SER A 226 -21.45 2.57 16.25
C SER A 226 -20.34 1.86 15.48
N PHE A 227 -19.79 2.53 14.47
CA PHE A 227 -18.48 2.19 13.90
C PHE A 227 -17.41 2.65 14.93
N PRO A 228 -16.38 1.85 15.27
CA PRO A 228 -15.81 0.73 14.51
C PRO A 228 -16.16 -0.69 15.02
N ILE A 229 -16.13 -1.65 14.09
CA ILE A 229 -16.22 -3.09 14.37
C ILE A 229 -14.96 -3.55 15.14
N LEU A 230 -15.14 -4.27 16.25
CA LEU A 230 -14.05 -4.90 17.03
C LEU A 230 -13.08 -5.68 16.11
N GLY A 231 -11.79 -5.39 16.22
CA GLY A 231 -10.73 -6.05 15.44
C GLY A 231 -10.28 -5.32 14.17
N VAL A 232 -10.95 -4.23 13.78
CA VAL A 232 -10.52 -3.39 12.64
C VAL A 232 -9.71 -2.20 13.15
N ASP A 233 -8.49 -2.00 12.62
CA ASP A 233 -7.68 -0.81 12.94
C ASP A 233 -8.47 0.44 12.54
N PRO A 234 -8.83 1.32 13.50
CA PRO A 234 -9.65 2.50 13.22
C PRO A 234 -9.03 3.36 12.12
N ARG A 235 -7.70 3.44 12.02
CA ARG A 235 -6.96 4.21 10.99
C ARG A 235 -7.28 3.77 9.57
N THR A 236 -7.70 2.53 9.39
CA THR A 236 -7.96 1.92 8.07
C THR A 236 -9.38 1.45 7.87
N ALA A 237 -10.27 1.65 8.84
CA ALA A 237 -11.66 1.18 8.80
C ALA A 237 -12.48 1.74 7.62
N HIS A 238 -12.10 2.91 7.11
CA HIS A 238 -12.73 3.57 5.96
C HIS A 238 -12.22 3.07 4.60
N GLN A 239 -11.21 2.20 4.59
CA GLN A 239 -10.63 1.68 3.37
C GLN A 239 -11.09 0.24 3.14
N ASP A 240 -11.34 -0.10 1.89
CA ASP A 240 -11.68 -1.46 1.48
C ASP A 240 -10.43 -2.30 1.23
N HIS A 241 -10.56 -3.61 1.36
CA HIS A 241 -9.48 -4.57 1.09
C HIS A 241 -9.12 -4.65 -0.41
N TRP A 242 -10.01 -4.17 -1.28
CA TRP A 242 -9.80 -4.06 -2.73
C TRP A 242 -9.25 -2.69 -3.16
N ASP A 243 -9.10 -1.73 -2.24
CA ASP A 243 -8.52 -0.43 -2.60
C ASP A 243 -7.03 -0.59 -2.91
N LEU A 244 -6.66 -0.38 -4.19
CA LEU A 244 -5.27 -0.49 -4.62
C LEU A 244 -4.37 0.53 -3.90
N TYR A 245 -4.85 1.76 -3.75
CA TYR A 245 -4.12 2.87 -3.12
C TYR A 245 -4.74 3.28 -1.79
N TYR A 246 -3.95 3.99 -0.96
CA TYR A 246 -4.52 4.65 0.21
C TYR A 246 -5.61 5.63 -0.20
N VAL A 247 -6.82 5.37 0.29
CA VAL A 247 -7.92 6.31 0.20
C VAL A 247 -7.82 7.26 1.40
N PRO A 248 -7.75 8.58 1.18
CA PRO A 248 -7.86 9.51 2.29
C PRO A 248 -9.19 9.26 2.99
N ARG A 249 -9.24 9.40 4.31
CA ARG A 249 -10.54 9.55 4.96
C ARG A 249 -11.25 10.70 4.25
N ALA A 250 -12.48 10.48 3.80
CA ALA A 250 -13.34 11.60 3.44
C ALA A 250 -13.17 12.64 4.55
N PRO A 251 -12.98 13.93 4.23
CA PRO A 251 -12.66 14.92 5.24
C PRO A 251 -13.65 14.72 6.36
N CYS A 252 -13.13 14.29 7.52
CA CYS A 252 -13.84 14.55 8.76
C CYS A 252 -14.17 16.05 8.64
N PRO A 253 -15.42 16.47 8.87
CA PRO A 253 -15.75 17.89 8.82
C PRO A 253 -14.74 18.72 9.65
N THR A 254 -14.13 18.09 10.66
CA THR A 254 -12.97 18.54 11.45
C THR A 254 -11.74 19.03 10.67
N ARG A 255 -11.44 18.57 9.45
CA ARG A 255 -10.28 19.08 8.66
C ARG A 255 -10.63 20.36 7.90
N PHE A 256 -11.87 20.48 7.44
CA PHE A 256 -12.42 21.75 6.95
C PHE A 256 -12.44 22.77 8.08
N ALA A 257 -12.85 22.33 9.27
CA ALA A 257 -12.73 23.10 10.49
C ALA A 257 -11.27 23.51 10.73
N LEU A 258 -10.30 22.60 10.80
CA LEU A 258 -8.91 23.00 11.07
C LEU A 258 -8.30 23.96 10.04
N SER A 259 -8.66 23.90 8.75
CA SER A 259 -8.19 24.90 7.76
C SER A 259 -8.85 26.27 7.93
N VAL A 260 -10.14 26.29 8.31
CA VAL A 260 -10.89 27.53 8.53
C VAL A 260 -10.56 28.12 9.91
N LEU A 261 -10.40 27.28 10.92
CA LEU A 261 -9.91 27.61 12.25
C LEU A 261 -8.44 28.08 12.15
N ASN A 262 -7.56 27.47 11.37
CA ASN A 262 -6.20 28.02 11.21
C ASN A 262 -6.15 29.36 10.45
N THR A 263 -7.27 29.84 9.92
CA THR A 263 -7.41 31.17 9.32
C THR A 263 -7.98 32.12 10.36
N SER A 264 -7.46 33.34 10.45
CA SER A 264 -8.02 34.32 11.38
C SER A 264 -9.50 34.52 11.07
N PRO A 265 -10.40 34.60 12.08
CA PRO A 265 -11.84 34.83 11.83
C PRO A 265 -12.10 36.10 11.01
N ALA A 266 -11.19 37.08 11.07
CA ALA A 266 -11.27 38.31 10.29
C ALA A 266 -11.01 38.12 8.77
N GLU A 267 -10.38 37.02 8.38
CA GLU A 267 -9.91 36.74 7.02
C GLU A 267 -10.86 35.83 6.23
N LEU A 268 -11.92 35.32 6.85
CA LEU A 268 -12.89 34.42 6.21
C LEU A 268 -13.81 35.15 5.22
N THR A 269 -13.96 34.58 4.03
CA THR A 269 -14.94 35.04 3.01
C THR A 269 -16.37 34.66 3.40
N SER A 270 -17.38 35.26 2.74
CA SER A 270 -18.80 34.95 3.00
C SER A 270 -19.13 33.49 2.71
N ASP A 271 -18.54 32.92 1.65
CA ASP A 271 -18.73 31.50 1.30
C ASP A 271 -18.08 30.56 2.34
N GLU A 272 -16.95 30.96 2.91
CA GLU A 272 -16.29 30.21 4.00
C GLU A 272 -17.09 30.30 5.30
N LEU A 273 -17.66 31.47 5.62
CA LEU A 273 -18.55 31.65 6.78
C LEU A 273 -19.80 30.78 6.67
N GLU A 274 -20.42 30.68 5.49
CA GLU A 274 -21.59 29.83 5.30
C GLU A 274 -21.24 28.35 5.47
N ARG A 275 -20.06 27.93 4.97
CA ARG A 275 -19.57 26.57 5.18
C ARG A 275 -19.22 26.29 6.65
N VAL A 276 -18.69 27.28 7.38
CA VAL A 276 -18.49 27.18 8.83
C VAL A 276 -19.82 27.02 9.54
N ARG A 277 -20.84 27.79 9.15
CA ARG A 277 -22.19 27.68 9.70
C ARG A 277 -22.75 26.26 9.52
N THR A 278 -22.73 25.73 8.30
CA THR A 278 -23.15 24.36 8.00
C THR A 278 -22.32 23.32 8.77
N TRP A 279 -21.03 23.59 9.03
CA TRP A 279 -20.19 22.72 9.84
C TRP A 279 -20.57 22.74 11.33
N LEU A 280 -20.81 23.93 11.90
CA LEU A 280 -21.24 24.10 13.29
C LEU A 280 -22.59 23.42 13.56
N GLU A 281 -23.50 23.42 12.58
CA GLU A 281 -24.78 22.70 12.65
C GLU A 281 -24.63 21.17 12.70
N GLN A 282 -23.51 20.63 12.20
CA GLN A 282 -23.27 19.19 12.08
C GLN A 282 -22.31 18.63 13.13
N LEU A 283 -21.84 19.48 14.04
CA LEU A 283 -20.80 19.15 15.03
C LEU A 283 -21.24 18.02 15.98
N GLN A 284 -20.35 17.05 16.18
CA GLN A 284 -20.51 15.95 17.15
C GLN A 284 -19.65 16.19 18.40
N ASP A 285 -19.85 15.40 19.45
CA ASP A 285 -19.22 15.58 20.78
C ASP A 285 -17.68 15.68 20.74
N ASP A 286 -17.02 14.87 19.92
CA ASP A 286 -15.56 14.87 19.79
C ASP A 286 -15.02 16.14 19.07
N ASP A 287 -15.82 16.73 18.19
CA ASP A 287 -15.45 17.92 17.42
C ASP A 287 -15.56 19.20 18.27
N LEU A 288 -16.42 19.20 19.30
CA LEU A 288 -16.66 20.35 20.20
C LEU A 288 -15.42 20.67 21.05
N SER A 289 -14.76 19.64 21.58
CA SER A 289 -13.57 19.81 22.44
C SER A 289 -12.43 20.49 21.67
N VAL A 290 -12.22 20.07 20.41
CA VAL A 290 -11.20 20.66 19.53
C VAL A 290 -11.54 22.10 19.16
N PHE A 291 -12.82 22.39 18.91
CA PHE A 291 -13.30 23.74 18.60
C PHE A 291 -13.11 24.72 19.77
N PHE A 292 -13.43 24.32 21.01
CA PHE A 292 -13.23 25.19 22.18
C PHE A 292 -11.75 25.42 22.50
N GLN A 293 -10.91 24.38 22.41
CA GLN A 293 -9.45 24.53 22.56
C GLN A 293 -8.87 25.51 21.54
N TYR A 294 -9.41 25.52 20.33
CA TYR A 294 -9.02 26.49 19.30
C TYR A 294 -9.42 27.92 19.67
N LEU A 295 -10.67 28.17 20.11
CA LEU A 295 -11.11 29.50 20.51
C LEU A 295 -10.25 30.04 21.66
N GLU A 296 -9.98 29.21 22.67
CA GLU A 296 -9.09 29.54 23.79
C GLU A 296 -7.66 29.85 23.31
N HIS A 297 -7.09 29.04 22.40
CA HIS A 297 -5.75 29.26 21.86
C HIS A 297 -5.62 30.60 21.15
N HIS A 298 -6.66 31.04 20.44
CA HIS A 298 -6.68 32.32 19.72
C HIS A 298 -7.13 33.51 20.57
N GLY A 299 -7.27 33.32 21.89
CA GLY A 299 -7.68 34.38 22.82
C GLY A 299 -9.11 34.87 22.60
N ILE A 300 -9.93 34.05 21.93
CA ILE A 300 -11.34 34.32 21.72
C ILE A 300 -12.08 33.85 22.96
N ASP A 301 -12.63 34.80 23.70
CA ASP A 301 -13.35 34.50 24.93
C ASP A 301 -14.62 33.70 24.63
N VAL A 302 -14.60 32.44 25.02
CA VAL A 302 -15.71 31.49 24.86
C VAL A 302 -16.92 31.96 25.64
N ASP A 303 -16.74 32.64 26.78
CA ASP A 303 -17.83 33.14 27.63
C ASP A 303 -18.51 34.38 27.01
N LEU A 304 -17.82 35.12 26.13
CA LEU A 304 -18.42 36.21 25.35
C LEU A 304 -19.36 35.69 24.26
N ILE A 305 -19.00 34.57 23.63
CA ILE A 305 -19.77 33.99 22.53
C ILE A 305 -20.87 33.08 23.06
N PHE A 306 -20.55 32.26 24.07
CA PHE A 306 -21.42 31.25 24.63
C PHE A 306 -21.54 31.47 26.14
N ARG A 307 -22.54 32.26 26.55
CA ARG A 307 -22.80 32.52 27.97
C ARG A 307 -23.01 31.21 28.72
N ARG A 308 -22.14 30.91 29.68
CA ARG A 308 -22.33 29.80 30.60
C ARG A 308 -23.47 30.11 31.56
N GLU A 309 -24.61 29.47 31.35
CA GLU A 309 -25.69 29.49 32.34
C GLU A 309 -25.26 28.73 33.61
N PRO A 310 -25.49 29.30 34.82
CA PRO A 310 -25.15 28.62 36.07
C PRO A 310 -25.98 27.33 36.23
N GLY A 311 -25.31 26.17 36.26
CA GLY A 311 -25.94 24.87 36.44
C GLY A 311 -25.92 23.98 35.18
N THR A 312 -25.53 24.51 34.03
CA THR A 312 -25.52 23.77 32.77
C THR A 312 -24.17 23.05 32.62
N LYS A 313 -24.09 21.78 33.03
CA LYS A 313 -22.96 20.91 32.67
C LYS A 313 -23.00 20.63 31.16
N ARG A 314 -22.55 21.57 30.33
CA ARG A 314 -22.37 21.35 28.89
C ARG A 314 -21.12 20.51 28.62
N PHE A 315 -21.25 19.23 28.92
CA PHE A 315 -20.53 18.12 28.30
C PHE A 315 -21.44 16.91 28.10
N ALA A 316 -22.76 17.10 28.26
CA ALA A 316 -23.73 16.05 28.05
C ALA A 316 -24.65 16.41 26.87
N TRP A 317 -24.24 15.94 25.69
CA TRP A 317 -25.14 15.43 24.64
C TRP A 317 -26.18 16.38 24.06
N LEU A 318 -25.76 17.41 23.32
CA LEU A 318 -26.50 17.96 22.15
C LEU A 318 -25.69 19.11 21.53
N GLY A 319 -25.68 19.15 20.20
CA GLY A 319 -24.97 20.17 19.40
C GLY A 319 -25.42 21.61 19.69
N MET A 320 -24.75 22.56 19.04
CA MET A 320 -25.03 23.98 19.23
C MET A 320 -26.46 24.33 18.80
N ALA A 321 -27.16 25.13 19.59
CA ALA A 321 -28.45 25.68 19.17
C ALA A 321 -28.25 26.70 18.04
N GLU A 322 -29.24 26.85 17.16
CA GLU A 322 -29.20 27.78 16.02
C GLU A 322 -28.86 29.22 16.46
N SER A 323 -29.41 29.65 17.60
CA SER A 323 -29.10 30.95 18.21
C SER A 323 -27.63 31.13 18.59
N GLU A 324 -26.92 30.06 18.90
CA GLU A 324 -25.51 30.06 19.33
C GLU A 324 -24.58 30.08 18.13
N ILE A 325 -24.97 29.35 17.08
CA ILE A 325 -24.31 29.39 15.77
C ILE A 325 -24.40 30.82 15.22
N ASP A 326 -25.58 31.43 15.28
CA ASP A 326 -25.78 32.81 14.83
C ASP A 326 -24.99 33.81 15.68
N GLN A 327 -24.91 33.64 17.01
CA GLN A 327 -24.08 34.48 17.87
C GLN A 327 -22.59 34.43 17.50
N PHE A 328 -22.06 33.23 17.22
CA PHE A 328 -20.69 33.08 16.77
C PHE A 328 -20.44 33.73 15.42
N VAL A 329 -21.30 33.48 14.42
CA VAL A 329 -21.18 34.07 13.08
C VAL A 329 -21.23 35.60 13.15
N ASN A 330 -22.16 36.16 13.93
CA ASN A 330 -22.28 37.60 14.14
C ASN A 330 -21.06 38.19 14.86
N TYR A 331 -20.50 37.48 15.85
CA TYR A 331 -19.27 37.90 16.53
C TYR A 331 -18.09 37.98 15.55
N VAL A 332 -17.90 36.95 14.72
CA VAL A 332 -16.85 36.94 13.69
C VAL A 332 -17.03 38.08 12.67
N GLN A 333 -18.26 38.33 12.23
CA GLN A 333 -18.58 39.47 11.34
C GLN A 333 -18.32 40.82 12.01
N SER A 334 -18.54 40.94 13.32
CA SER A 334 -18.27 42.15 14.09
C SER A 334 -16.76 42.43 14.19
N LEU A 335 -15.93 41.39 14.33
CA LEU A 335 -14.47 41.51 14.32
C LEU A 335 -13.92 41.95 12.95
N ARG A 336 -14.58 41.55 11.85
CA ARG A 336 -14.26 42.08 10.51
C ARG A 336 -14.56 43.57 10.41
N SER A 337 -15.61 44.02 11.09
CA SER A 337 -16.10 45.40 11.04
C SER A 337 -15.32 46.33 11.98
N SER A 338 -14.78 45.81 13.09
CA SER A 338 -14.00 46.57 14.08
C SER A 338 -12.55 46.80 13.68
N ARG A 339 -12.04 46.10 12.65
CA ARG A 339 -10.77 46.43 12.00
C ARG A 339 -10.97 47.69 11.14
N THR A 340 -10.93 48.86 11.77
CA THR A 340 -10.61 50.11 11.05
C THR A 340 -9.37 49.83 10.22
N ARG A 341 -9.43 50.13 8.91
CA ARG A 341 -8.25 50.07 8.03
C ARG A 341 -7.11 50.80 8.75
N ASP A 342 -6.14 50.05 9.25
CA ASP A 342 -4.81 50.59 9.50
C ASP A 342 -4.28 51.00 8.13
N THR A 343 -4.55 52.25 7.75
CA THR A 343 -3.85 52.94 6.69
C THR A 343 -2.40 53.05 7.12
N TYR A 344 -1.60 52.03 6.78
CA TYR A 344 -0.16 52.19 6.74
C TYR A 344 0.16 53.29 5.73
N PRO A 345 0.99 54.29 6.08
CA PRO A 345 1.39 55.31 5.14
C PRO A 345 2.17 54.65 4.00
N ALA A 346 1.84 55.04 2.77
CA ALA A 346 2.55 54.58 1.58
C ALA A 346 4.05 54.82 1.74
N ARG A 347 4.86 53.76 1.63
CA ARG A 347 6.30 53.89 1.44
C ARG A 347 6.56 54.55 0.09
N THR A 348 6.85 55.85 0.12
CA THR A 348 7.62 56.55 -0.91
C THR A 348 9.11 56.29 -0.66
N GLY A 349 9.83 55.88 -1.71
CA GLY A 349 11.29 55.75 -1.72
C GLY A 349 11.77 54.33 -1.96
#